data_AF-A0A0F9MBA8-F1
#
_entry.id   AF-A0A0F9MBA8-F1
#
_cell.length_a   1.000
_cell.length_b   1.000
_cell.length_c   1.000
_cell.angle_alpha   90.00
_cell.angle_beta   90.00
_cell.angle_gamma   90.00
#
_symmetry.space_group_name_H-M   'P 1'
#
loop_
_entity.id
_entity.type
_entity.pdbx_description
1 polymer ?
#
loop_
_entity_poly.entity_id
_entity_poly.type
_entity_poly.pdbx_seq_one_letter_code
_entity_poly.pdbx_strand_id
1 'polypeptide(L)'
;MGRYNRTITIDVTPTITAGAYSANDVIGGLQTISITAGSGGVIRRINIADDDSEAAAMKLYIFDQLPTTTIADNAAFAPVIADLKKLIDVVTIIAGDYVTVNSNDYVIKRDLNIDYDADNPTDAVTSTFYVYAVVTATPTYTATSDLTFRYTVWID
;
A
#
# COMPACT_ATOMS: atom_id res chain seq x y z
N MET A 1 -1.93 -22.90 15.16
CA MET A 1 -2.89 -23.26 14.09
C MET A 1 -3.48 -21.96 13.54
N GLY A 2 -3.25 -21.67 12.26
CA GLY A 2 -3.79 -20.49 11.59
C GLY A 2 -5.32 -20.50 11.59
N ARG A 3 -5.94 -19.34 11.82
CA ARG A 3 -7.40 -19.18 11.78
C ARG A 3 -7.80 -18.67 10.40
N TYR A 4 -8.45 -19.51 9.60
CA TYR A 4 -8.96 -19.27 8.23
C TYR A 4 -10.35 -18.59 8.23
N ASN A 5 -10.86 -18.20 7.05
CA ASN A 5 -12.25 -17.69 6.84
C ASN A 5 -12.61 -16.47 7.70
N ARG A 6 -11.75 -15.44 7.72
CA ARG A 6 -11.99 -14.21 8.48
C ARG A 6 -11.41 -12.98 7.79
N THR A 7 -11.86 -11.81 8.25
CA THR A 7 -11.28 -10.53 7.85
C THR A 7 -10.14 -10.15 8.79
N ILE A 8 -9.04 -9.66 8.23
CA ILE A 8 -7.92 -9.07 8.96
C ILE A 8 -7.70 -7.65 8.42
N THR A 9 -7.34 -6.74 9.31
CA THR A 9 -7.01 -5.36 8.98
C THR A 9 -5.60 -5.07 9.47
N ILE A 10 -4.78 -4.46 8.61
CA ILE A 10 -3.39 -4.09 8.90
C ILE A 10 -3.21 -2.60 8.60
N ASP A 11 -2.67 -1.87 9.56
CA ASP A 11 -2.32 -0.45 9.40
C ASP A 11 -0.82 -0.30 9.18
N VAL A 12 -0.45 0.52 8.21
CA VAL A 12 0.92 0.89 7.86
C VAL A 12 1.00 2.41 7.80
N THR A 13 1.74 3.00 8.71
CA THR A 13 2.12 4.42 8.68
C THR A 13 3.58 4.48 8.25
N PRO A 14 3.87 4.58 6.94
CA PRO A 14 5.25 4.61 6.49
C PRO A 14 5.93 5.91 6.92
N THR A 15 7.25 5.88 7.09
CA THR A 15 8.03 7.10 7.31
C THR A 15 8.20 7.83 5.99
N ILE A 16 7.60 9.01 5.86
CA ILE A 16 7.66 9.85 4.66
C ILE A 16 8.63 11.03 4.88
N THR A 17 9.03 11.67 3.79
CA THR A 17 9.78 12.91 3.79
C THR A 17 8.84 14.07 4.14
N ALA A 18 9.14 14.80 5.21
CA ALA A 18 8.53 16.10 5.45
C ALA A 18 9.11 17.12 4.45
N GLY A 19 8.46 17.23 3.29
CA GLY A 19 8.91 18.04 2.17
C GLY A 19 8.14 17.75 0.89
N ALA A 20 8.60 18.36 -0.20
CA ALA A 20 7.98 18.22 -1.51
C ALA A 20 8.34 16.88 -2.16
N TYR A 21 7.34 16.28 -2.80
CA TYR A 21 7.49 15.15 -3.71
C TYR A 21 7.27 15.61 -5.14
N SER A 22 7.90 14.93 -6.08
CA SER A 22 7.62 15.05 -7.52
C SER A 22 6.66 13.96 -7.98
N ALA A 23 6.02 14.21 -9.11
CA ALA A 23 5.21 13.17 -9.74
C ALA A 23 6.08 11.95 -10.08
N ASN A 24 5.55 10.76 -9.76
CA ASN A 24 6.18 9.44 -9.81
C ASN A 24 7.16 9.13 -8.68
N ASP A 25 7.26 9.94 -7.64
CA ASP A 25 8.05 9.58 -6.46
C ASP A 25 7.30 8.58 -5.56
N VAL A 26 8.07 7.71 -4.91
CA VAL A 26 7.57 6.73 -3.93
C VAL A 26 7.35 7.41 -2.58
N ILE A 27 6.15 7.23 -2.01
CA ILE A 27 5.81 7.64 -0.65
C ILE A 27 6.16 6.52 0.33
N GLY A 28 7.10 6.79 1.21
CA GLY A 28 7.34 5.98 2.40
C GLY A 28 8.15 4.70 2.19
N GLY A 29 8.66 4.49 0.97
CA GLY A 29 9.38 3.27 0.59
C GLY A 29 8.46 2.04 0.43
N LEU A 30 9.04 0.85 0.56
CA LEU A 30 8.32 -0.41 0.42
C LEU A 30 7.51 -0.73 1.67
N GLN A 31 6.20 -0.84 1.54
CA GLN A 31 5.33 -1.32 2.61
C GLN A 31 5.30 -2.85 2.58
N THR A 32 5.55 -3.49 3.73
CA THR A 32 5.49 -4.95 3.88
C THR A 32 4.29 -5.31 4.75
N ILE A 33 3.31 -6.01 4.18
CA ILE A 33 2.08 -6.39 4.87
C ILE A 33 2.13 -7.87 5.17
N SER A 34 2.44 -8.21 6.42
CA SER A 34 2.51 -9.60 6.89
C SER A 34 1.24 -10.00 7.63
N ILE A 35 0.67 -11.12 7.25
CA ILE A 35 -0.60 -11.67 7.73
C ILE A 35 -0.30 -13.05 8.33
N THR A 36 -0.44 -13.18 9.64
CA THR A 36 -0.24 -14.46 10.34
C THR A 36 -1.48 -15.35 10.20
N ALA A 37 -1.77 -15.80 8.99
CA ALA A 37 -2.69 -16.90 8.67
C ALA A 37 -2.74 -17.17 7.15
N GLY A 38 -2.70 -18.46 6.79
CA GLY A 38 -2.92 -18.94 5.43
C GLY A 38 -1.72 -18.73 4.50
N SER A 39 -1.85 -19.30 3.30
CA SER A 39 -0.91 -19.11 2.19
C SER A 39 -1.38 -18.04 1.20
N GLY A 40 -2.55 -17.42 1.42
CA GLY A 40 -3.07 -16.42 0.49
C GLY A 40 -4.37 -15.79 0.99
N GLY A 41 -4.99 -15.01 0.12
CA GLY A 41 -6.28 -14.39 0.39
C GLY A 41 -6.64 -13.33 -0.63
N VAL A 42 -7.58 -12.47 -0.25
CA VAL A 42 -8.12 -11.42 -1.11
C VAL A 42 -8.04 -10.08 -0.42
N ILE A 43 -7.38 -9.10 -1.05
CA ILE A 43 -7.45 -7.70 -0.62
C ILE A 43 -8.81 -7.15 -1.04
N ARG A 44 -9.59 -6.72 -0.06
CA ARG A 44 -10.97 -6.26 -0.26
C ARG A 44 -11.11 -4.75 -0.21
N ARG A 45 -10.23 -4.09 0.55
CA ARG A 45 -10.34 -2.66 0.81
C ARG A 45 -8.99 -2.08 1.17
N ILE A 46 -8.76 -0.86 0.69
CA ILE A 46 -7.67 -0.02 1.13
C ILE A 46 -8.27 1.30 1.61
N ASN A 47 -7.91 1.72 2.82
CA ASN A 47 -8.20 3.05 3.30
C ASN A 47 -6.89 3.83 3.42
N ILE A 48 -6.95 5.13 3.16
CA ILE A 48 -5.83 6.04 3.41
C ILE A 48 -6.40 7.17 4.25
N ALA A 49 -5.78 7.43 5.40
CA ALA A 49 -5.97 8.64 6.17
C ALA A 49 -4.79 9.57 5.89
N ASP A 50 -5.10 10.84 5.73
CA ASP A 50 -4.22 11.95 5.39
C ASP A 50 -4.47 13.04 6.44
N ASP A 51 -3.46 13.33 7.25
CA ASP A 51 -3.61 14.11 8.49
C ASP A 51 -3.53 15.63 8.26
N ASP A 52 -3.06 16.11 7.10
CA ASP A 52 -2.92 17.54 6.77
C ASP A 52 -3.54 17.92 5.40
N SER A 53 -4.40 17.05 4.85
CA SER A 53 -5.25 17.33 3.69
C SER A 53 -4.48 17.57 2.38
N GLU A 54 -3.35 16.88 2.18
CA GLU A 54 -2.62 16.93 0.92
C GLU A 54 -3.43 16.30 -0.23
N ALA A 55 -4.29 15.32 0.07
CA ALA A 55 -5.22 14.65 -0.86
C ALA A 55 -4.54 14.18 -2.15
N ALA A 56 -3.29 13.73 -2.03
CA ALA A 56 -2.42 13.49 -3.16
C ALA A 56 -2.91 12.30 -4.01
N ALA A 57 -3.16 12.54 -5.30
CA ALA A 57 -3.47 11.45 -6.22
C ALA A 57 -2.25 10.51 -6.35
N MET A 58 -2.47 9.19 -6.24
CA MET A 58 -1.41 8.19 -6.20
C MET A 58 -1.83 6.85 -6.82
N LYS A 59 -0.85 5.98 -7.06
CA LYS A 59 -1.02 4.58 -7.44
C LYS A 59 -0.40 3.69 -6.40
N LEU A 60 -1.10 2.64 -6.02
CA LEU A 60 -0.60 1.60 -5.13
C LEU A 60 -0.25 0.39 -5.99
N TYR A 61 1.04 0.14 -6.17
CA TYR A 61 1.55 -1.02 -6.89
C TYR A 61 1.71 -2.17 -5.90
N ILE A 62 0.92 -3.23 -6.10
CA ILE A 62 0.83 -4.36 -5.17
C ILE A 62 1.57 -5.55 -5.76
N PHE A 63 2.43 -6.17 -4.95
CA PHE A 63 3.24 -7.31 -5.33
C PHE A 63 2.96 -8.49 -4.39
N ASP A 64 2.87 -9.70 -4.94
CA ASP A 64 2.72 -10.96 -4.20
C ASP A 64 4.06 -11.52 -3.71
N GLN A 65 5.17 -11.02 -4.24
CA GLN A 65 6.52 -11.39 -3.84
C GLN A 65 7.38 -10.15 -3.59
N LEU A 66 8.42 -10.32 -2.77
CA LEU A 66 9.36 -9.23 -2.46
C LEU A 66 10.02 -8.73 -3.76
N PRO A 67 9.84 -7.44 -4.12
CA PRO A 67 10.59 -6.84 -5.22
C PRO A 67 12.10 -6.91 -4.94
N THR A 68 12.89 -7.18 -5.98
CA THR A 68 14.35 -7.20 -5.92
C THR A 68 14.96 -5.81 -5.82
N THR A 69 14.31 -4.80 -6.42
CA THR A 69 14.74 -3.41 -6.31
C THR A 69 14.10 -2.76 -5.09
N THR A 70 14.94 -2.27 -4.18
CA THR A 70 14.49 -1.39 -3.10
C THR A 70 14.50 0.05 -3.59
N ILE A 71 13.33 0.64 -3.75
CA ILE A 71 13.13 2.06 -4.04
C ILE A 71 12.83 2.77 -2.72
N ALA A 72 13.62 3.81 -2.41
CA ALA A 72 13.48 4.57 -1.18
C ALA A 72 12.32 5.57 -1.24
N ASP A 73 11.94 6.10 -0.08
CA ASP A 73 11.06 7.25 0.01
C ASP A 73 11.61 8.46 -0.76
N ASN A 74 10.71 9.23 -1.38
CA ASN A 74 10.97 10.42 -2.19
C ASN A 74 11.99 10.18 -3.33
N ALA A 75 12.03 8.94 -3.83
CA ALA A 75 12.78 8.56 -5.02
C ALA A 75 11.82 8.18 -6.14
N ALA A 76 12.22 8.43 -7.38
CA ALA A 76 11.44 8.06 -8.56
C ALA A 76 11.15 6.55 -8.59
N PHE A 77 9.89 6.19 -8.81
CA PHE A 77 9.46 4.81 -8.96
C PHE A 77 10.01 4.21 -10.26
N ALA A 78 11.07 3.41 -10.13
CA ALA A 78 11.77 2.78 -11.24
C ALA A 78 12.02 1.27 -10.98
N PRO A 79 10.96 0.44 -10.91
CA PRO A 79 11.12 -1.01 -10.77
C PRO A 79 11.75 -1.63 -12.02
N VAL A 80 12.55 -2.68 -11.84
CA VAL A 80 13.08 -3.45 -12.98
C VAL A 80 12.03 -4.44 -13.50
N ILE A 81 12.20 -4.95 -14.72
CA ILE A 81 11.27 -5.94 -15.32
C ILE A 81 11.07 -7.18 -14.43
N ALA A 82 12.10 -7.60 -13.68
CA ALA A 82 11.98 -8.72 -12.76
C ALA A 82 10.99 -8.45 -11.61
N ASP A 83 10.87 -7.20 -11.17
CA ASP A 83 9.92 -6.79 -10.13
C ASP A 83 8.51 -6.69 -10.71
N LEU A 84 8.38 -6.15 -11.92
CA LEU A 84 7.10 -6.06 -12.61
C LEU A 84 6.44 -7.42 -12.86
N LYS A 85 7.21 -8.51 -12.89
CA LYS A 85 6.66 -9.88 -12.98
C LYS A 85 5.99 -10.37 -11.69
N LYS A 86 6.25 -9.69 -10.57
CA LYS A 86 5.68 -9.96 -9.24
C LYS A 86 4.51 -9.01 -8.92
N LEU A 87 4.21 -8.09 -9.84
CA LEU A 87 3.12 -7.13 -9.68
C LEU A 87 1.80 -7.85 -9.95
N ILE A 88 0.89 -7.83 -8.98
CA ILE A 88 -0.42 -8.47 -9.10
C ILE A 88 -1.52 -7.47 -9.46
N ASP A 89 -1.43 -6.22 -9.00
CA ASP A 89 -2.39 -5.18 -9.37
C ASP A 89 -1.85 -3.77 -9.10
N VAL A 90 -2.52 -2.76 -9.67
CA VAL A 90 -2.29 -1.33 -9.45
C VAL A 90 -3.61 -0.64 -9.09
N VAL A 91 -3.75 -0.27 -7.82
CA VAL A 91 -4.91 0.48 -7.35
C VAL A 91 -4.67 1.98 -7.56
N THR A 92 -5.53 2.63 -8.35
CA THR A 92 -5.44 4.08 -8.58
C THR A 92 -6.31 4.84 -7.58
N ILE A 93 -5.71 5.82 -6.91
CA ILE A 93 -6.35 6.81 -6.05
C ILE A 93 -6.28 8.16 -6.76
N ILE A 94 -7.41 8.75 -7.06
CA ILE A 94 -7.49 10.11 -7.62
C ILE A 94 -7.86 11.10 -6.51
N ALA A 95 -7.51 12.38 -6.68
CA ALA A 95 -7.83 13.41 -5.69
C ALA A 95 -9.34 13.48 -5.36
N GLY A 96 -10.21 13.24 -6.36
CA GLY A 96 -11.66 13.20 -6.17
C GLY A 96 -12.20 11.99 -5.38
N ASP A 97 -11.35 11.01 -5.04
CA ASP A 97 -11.74 9.90 -4.16
C ASP A 97 -11.68 10.27 -2.67
N TYR A 98 -10.94 11.33 -2.32
CA TYR A 98 -10.79 11.79 -0.94
C TYR A 98 -12.04 12.52 -0.46
N VAL A 99 -12.35 12.34 0.82
CA VAL A 99 -13.41 13.03 1.53
C VAL A 99 -12.78 13.83 2.67
N THR A 100 -12.94 15.14 2.62
CA THR A 100 -12.44 16.05 3.64
C THR A 100 -13.32 16.06 4.87
N VAL A 101 -12.68 15.89 6.02
CA VAL A 101 -13.28 16.05 7.34
C VAL A 101 -12.36 17.00 8.08
N ASN A 102 -12.82 18.24 8.32
CA ASN A 102 -12.00 19.32 8.88
C ASN A 102 -10.76 19.66 8.02
N SER A 103 -9.54 19.52 8.56
CA SER A 103 -8.24 19.70 7.91
C SER A 103 -7.58 18.36 7.59
N ASN A 104 -8.34 17.26 7.64
CA ASN A 104 -7.85 15.93 7.35
C ASN A 104 -8.65 15.37 6.16
N ASP A 105 -8.02 14.49 5.41
CA ASP A 105 -8.64 13.79 4.31
C ASP A 105 -8.62 12.28 4.52
N TYR A 106 -9.61 11.59 3.96
CA TYR A 106 -9.57 10.14 3.91
C TYR A 106 -10.18 9.60 2.63
N VAL A 107 -9.66 8.47 2.17
CA VAL A 107 -10.21 7.73 1.04
C VAL A 107 -10.41 6.28 1.46
N ILE A 108 -11.44 5.66 0.89
CA ILE A 108 -11.70 4.23 1.06
C ILE A 108 -12.02 3.62 -0.31
N LYS A 109 -11.07 2.87 -0.87
CA LYS A 109 -11.30 2.02 -2.04
C LYS A 109 -11.85 0.67 -1.59
N ARG A 110 -13.04 0.32 -2.11
CA ARG A 110 -13.76 -0.92 -1.78
C ARG A 110 -13.78 -1.85 -2.99
N ASP A 111 -14.16 -3.10 -2.71
CA ASP A 111 -14.48 -4.11 -3.71
C ASP A 111 -13.34 -4.36 -4.69
N LEU A 112 -12.10 -4.31 -4.17
CA LEU A 112 -10.88 -4.45 -4.96
C LEU A 112 -10.72 -5.87 -5.54
N ASN A 113 -11.13 -6.90 -4.79
CA ASN A 113 -11.08 -8.32 -5.20
C ASN A 113 -9.72 -8.73 -5.81
N ILE A 114 -8.64 -8.36 -5.13
CA ILE A 114 -7.26 -8.64 -5.57
C ILE A 114 -6.77 -9.86 -4.84
N ASP A 115 -6.58 -10.94 -5.57
CA ASP A 115 -6.01 -12.17 -5.03
C ASP A 115 -4.51 -11.97 -4.79
N TYR A 116 -4.03 -12.34 -3.60
CA TYR A 116 -2.61 -12.45 -3.33
C TYR A 116 -2.30 -13.87 -2.91
N ASP A 117 -1.23 -14.42 -3.49
CA ASP A 117 -0.62 -15.67 -3.04
C ASP A 117 0.64 -15.31 -2.28
N ALA A 118 0.76 -15.78 -1.05
CA ALA A 118 1.97 -15.53 -0.30
C ALA A 118 3.03 -16.52 -0.71
N ASP A 119 4.03 -16.02 -1.45
CA ASP A 119 5.23 -16.79 -1.73
C ASP A 119 6.07 -16.93 -0.45
N ASN A 120 5.71 -17.90 0.38
CA ASN A 120 6.65 -18.46 1.32
C ASN A 120 6.53 -19.99 1.37
N PRO A 121 7.21 -20.72 0.46
CA PRO A 121 7.24 -22.18 0.48
C PRO A 121 7.89 -22.75 1.77
N THR A 122 8.48 -21.89 2.61
CA THR A 122 9.18 -22.28 3.85
C THR A 122 8.41 -21.95 5.14
N ASP A 123 7.38 -21.12 5.08
CA ASP A 123 6.57 -20.73 6.24
C ASP A 123 5.08 -20.70 5.88
N ALA A 124 4.44 -21.86 6.00
CA ALA A 124 3.00 -22.04 5.75
C ALA A 124 2.08 -21.30 6.76
N VAL A 125 2.62 -20.38 7.56
CA VAL A 125 1.91 -19.66 8.63
C VAL A 125 1.75 -18.18 8.32
N THR A 126 2.65 -17.60 7.52
CA THR A 126 2.71 -16.17 7.30
C THR A 126 2.56 -15.84 5.82
N SER A 127 1.48 -15.13 5.51
CA SER A 127 1.26 -14.59 4.18
C SER A 127 1.75 -13.16 4.08
N THR A 128 2.53 -12.81 3.05
CA THR A 128 3.04 -11.44 2.89
C THR A 128 2.79 -10.93 1.47
N PHE A 129 2.32 -9.69 1.36
CA PHE A 129 2.34 -8.93 0.11
C PHE A 129 3.02 -7.59 0.35
N TYR A 130 3.43 -6.94 -0.74
CA TYR A 130 4.23 -5.72 -0.71
C TYR A 130 3.56 -4.62 -1.50
N VAL A 131 3.69 -3.37 -1.05
CA VAL A 131 3.07 -2.22 -1.72
C VAL A 131 4.05 -1.07 -1.85
N TYR A 132 4.10 -0.49 -3.04
CA TYR A 132 4.65 0.85 -3.25
C TYR A 132 3.50 1.84 -3.46
N ALA A 133 3.43 2.88 -2.62
CA ALA A 133 2.60 4.04 -2.89
C ALA A 133 3.40 5.03 -3.73
N VAL A 134 2.89 5.40 -4.90
CA VAL A 134 3.59 6.25 -5.87
C VAL A 134 2.71 7.43 -6.20
N VAL A 135 3.18 8.64 -5.89
CA VAL A 135 2.40 9.84 -6.13
C VAL A 135 2.36 10.18 -7.61
N THR A 136 1.23 10.69 -8.08
CA THR A 136 1.05 11.16 -9.47
C THR A 136 0.95 12.68 -9.57
N ALA A 137 0.93 13.35 -8.42
CA ALA A 137 0.95 14.80 -8.23
C ALA A 137 2.26 15.25 -7.56
N THR A 138 2.33 16.50 -7.13
CA THR A 138 3.48 17.09 -6.44
C THR A 138 3.10 17.60 -5.05
N PRO A 139 2.72 16.73 -4.09
CA PRO A 139 2.34 17.16 -2.75
C PRO A 139 3.55 17.65 -1.96
N THR A 140 3.29 18.33 -0.86
CA THR A 140 4.29 18.69 0.13
C THR A 140 3.74 18.35 1.50
N TYR A 141 4.38 17.37 2.16
CA TYR A 141 3.96 16.93 3.49
C TYR A 141 4.68 17.72 4.57
N THR A 142 3.96 18.04 5.64
CA THR A 142 4.52 18.79 6.78
C THR A 142 5.07 17.87 7.89
N ALA A 143 4.64 16.61 7.92
CA ALA A 143 5.05 15.60 8.90
C ALA A 143 5.54 14.30 8.24
N THR A 144 6.33 13.51 8.98
CA THR A 144 6.89 12.22 8.49
C THR A 144 5.97 11.02 8.72
N SER A 145 4.78 11.23 9.30
CA SER A 145 3.81 10.20 9.64
C SER A 145 2.39 10.56 9.18
N ASP A 146 2.32 11.44 8.18
CA ASP A 146 1.09 12.11 7.78
C ASP A 146 0.06 11.18 7.11
N LEU A 147 0.57 10.10 6.48
CA LEU A 147 -0.27 9.12 5.82
C LEU A 147 -0.33 7.80 6.59
N THR A 148 -1.55 7.31 6.80
CA THR A 148 -1.78 5.95 7.31
C THR A 148 -2.60 5.13 6.32
N PHE A 149 -2.02 4.02 5.87
CA PHE A 149 -2.63 3.06 4.96
C PHE A 149 -3.21 1.89 5.74
N ARG A 150 -4.48 1.58 5.50
CA ARG A 150 -5.16 0.43 6.12
C ARG A 150 -5.56 -0.56 5.04
N TYR A 151 -4.99 -1.75 5.11
CA TYR A 151 -5.29 -2.88 4.24
C TYR A 151 -6.28 -3.81 4.91
N THR A 152 -7.42 -4.06 4.28
CA THR A 152 -8.41 -5.05 4.74
C THR A 152 -8.37 -6.26 3.82
N VAL A 153 -8.04 -7.41 4.39
CA VAL A 153 -7.91 -8.67 3.68
C VAL A 153 -8.92 -9.69 4.19
N TRP A 154 -9.38 -10.53 3.30
CA TRP A 154 -10.07 -11.77 3.63
C TRP A 154 -9.11 -12.92 3.41
N ILE A 155 -8.89 -13.72 4.44
CA ILE A 155 -8.13 -14.96 4.31
C ILE A 155 -9.09 -16.11 4.04
N ASP A 156 -8.72 -16.97 3.09
CA ASP A 156 -9.46 -18.20 2.81
C ASP A 156 -9.37 -19.21 3.96
#